data_AF-A0A8J8EJ21-F1
#
_entry.id   AF-A0A8J8EJ21-F1
#
_cell.length_a   1.000
_cell.length_b   1.000
_cell.length_c   1.000
_cell.angle_alpha   90.00
_cell.angle_beta   90.00
_cell.angle_gamma   90.00
#
_symmetry.space_group_name_H-M   'P 1'
#
loop_
_entity.id
_entity.type
_entity.pdbx_description
1 polymer ?
#
loop_
_entity_poly.entity_id
_entity_poly.type
_entity_poly.pdbx_seq_one_letter_code
_entity_poly.pdbx_strand_id
1 'polypeptide(L)'
;MKKLIGNVLLTAGLVAGAITAARIPPMWGGLAASLVVMGAGIFLRRQGAKEELHRAAQSGTGGVRELERLIKESLEKLEKIMDAPREKVVEELTEILEELDEFAEKAQPLRIEGLMTYGTIMSVFSRGERALNRAWSAFADGYENEGRRYLRYGYDDLRETLQALKTLKV
;
A
#
# COMPACT_ATOMS: atom_id res chain seq x y z
N MET A 1 -17.48 8.80 -8.35
CA MET A 1 -18.04 10.16 -8.51
C MET A 1 -17.91 11.04 -7.26
N LYS A 2 -18.28 10.56 -6.06
CA LYS A 2 -18.24 11.36 -4.81
C LYS A 2 -16.88 12.02 -4.51
N LYS A 3 -15.77 11.31 -4.78
CA LYS A 3 -14.39 11.82 -4.65
C LYS A 3 -14.08 13.00 -5.56
N LEU A 4 -14.52 12.92 -6.82
CA LEU A 4 -14.35 14.00 -7.81
C LEU A 4 -15.16 15.23 -7.39
N ILE A 5 -16.44 15.03 -7.02
CA ILE A 5 -17.31 16.11 -6.52
C ILE A 5 -16.70 16.74 -5.27
N GLY A 6 -16.21 15.93 -4.33
CA GLY A 6 -15.52 16.41 -3.14
C GLY A 6 -14.29 17.27 -3.46
N ASN A 7 -13.47 16.86 -4.44
CA ASN A 7 -12.31 17.64 -4.89
C ASN A 7 -12.72 18.98 -5.50
N VAL A 8 -13.77 19.01 -6.33
CA VAL A 8 -14.27 20.24 -6.94
C VAL A 8 -14.76 21.22 -5.87
N LEU A 9 -15.53 20.74 -4.89
CA LEU A 9 -16.02 21.56 -3.78
C LEU A 9 -14.90 22.08 -2.89
N LEU A 10 -13.87 21.25 -2.63
CA LEU A 10 -12.67 21.66 -1.91
C LEU A 10 -11.96 22.81 -2.61
N THR A 11 -11.69 22.68 -3.91
CA THR A 11 -11.03 23.71 -4.70
C THR A 11 -11.86 24.98 -4.79
N ALA A 12 -13.17 24.86 -5.04
CA ALA A 12 -14.07 26.00 -5.11
C ALA A 12 -14.17 26.75 -3.77
N GLY A 13 -14.30 26.01 -2.66
CA GLY A 13 -14.32 26.58 -1.31
C GLY A 13 -12.99 27.29 -0.97
N LEU A 14 -11.85 26.68 -1.31
CA LEU A 14 -10.53 27.28 -1.08
C LEU A 14 -10.36 28.60 -1.86
N VAL A 15 -10.68 28.60 -3.15
CA VAL A 15 -10.55 29.80 -4.01
C VAL A 15 -11.49 30.90 -3.54
N ALA A 16 -12.76 30.58 -3.27
CA ALA A 16 -13.73 31.56 -2.78
C ALA A 16 -13.35 32.11 -1.39
N GLY A 17 -12.84 31.24 -0.51
CA GLY A 17 -12.34 31.62 0.81
C GLY A 17 -11.16 32.58 0.73
N ALA A 18 -10.20 32.29 -0.15
CA ALA A 18 -9.05 33.18 -0.38
C ALA A 18 -9.50 34.55 -0.90
N ILE A 19 -10.42 34.60 -1.87
CA ILE A 19 -10.93 35.87 -2.43
C ILE A 19 -11.68 36.68 -1.37
N THR A 20 -12.53 36.03 -0.56
CA THR A 20 -13.34 36.71 0.46
C THR A 20 -12.52 37.18 1.65
N ALA A 21 -11.49 36.42 2.04
CA ALA A 21 -10.56 36.78 3.11
C ALA A 21 -9.60 37.91 2.72
N ALA A 22 -9.18 37.98 1.45
CA ALA A 22 -8.23 38.99 0.97
C ALA A 22 -8.83 40.41 0.82
N ARG A 23 -10.15 40.56 0.96
CA ARG A 23 -10.82 41.87 0.90
C ARG A 23 -10.58 42.66 2.20
N ILE A 24 -10.62 43.99 2.10
CA ILE A 24 -10.51 44.91 3.24
C ILE A 24 -11.76 45.82 3.27
N PRO A 25 -12.63 45.72 4.29
CA PRO A 25 -12.63 44.68 5.32
C PRO A 25 -12.97 43.29 4.72
N PRO A 26 -12.56 42.19 5.37
CA PRO A 26 -12.87 40.84 4.90
C PRO A 26 -14.37 40.60 4.80
N MET A 27 -14.79 39.87 3.77
CA MET A 27 -16.18 39.47 3.61
C MET A 27 -16.47 38.25 4.49
N TRP A 28 -16.66 38.47 5.79
CA TRP A 28 -16.87 37.41 6.79
C TRP A 28 -17.97 36.40 6.43
N GLY A 29 -19.09 36.86 5.88
CA GLY A 29 -20.16 35.97 5.41
C GLY A 29 -19.74 35.07 4.24
N GLY A 30 -18.98 35.62 3.30
CA GLY A 30 -18.41 34.86 2.19
C GLY A 30 -17.36 33.85 2.64
N LEU A 31 -16.52 34.24 3.60
CA LEU A 31 -15.55 33.35 4.22
C LEU A 31 -16.24 32.18 4.94
N ALA A 32 -17.26 32.45 5.77
CA ALA A 32 -18.02 31.42 6.45
C ALA A 32 -18.69 30.44 5.46
N ALA A 33 -19.31 30.95 4.39
CA ALA A 33 -19.90 30.12 3.35
C ALA A 33 -18.85 29.23 2.64
N SER A 34 -17.67 29.79 2.34
CA SER A 34 -16.57 29.05 1.71
C SER A 34 -16.05 27.89 2.57
N LEU A 35 -15.98 28.09 3.89
CA LEU A 35 -15.59 27.06 4.85
C LEU A 35 -16.61 25.92 4.90
N VAL A 36 -17.91 26.23 4.82
CA VAL A 36 -18.98 25.21 4.76
C VAL A 36 -18.87 24.38 3.48
N VAL A 37 -18.66 25.02 2.33
CA VAL A 37 -18.46 24.31 1.05
C VAL A 37 -17.23 23.41 1.10
N MET A 38 -16.14 23.90 1.68
CA MET A 38 -14.92 23.12 1.88
C MET A 38 -15.16 21.92 2.80
N GLY A 39 -15.89 22.12 3.91
CA GLY A 39 -16.28 21.04 4.83
C GLY A 39 -17.11 19.95 4.15
N ALA A 40 -18.09 20.34 3.33
CA ALA A 40 -18.88 19.41 2.52
C ALA A 40 -18.01 18.65 1.50
N GLY A 41 -17.03 19.32 0.89
CA GLY A 41 -16.04 18.71 0.00
C GLY A 41 -15.20 17.63 0.69
N ILE A 42 -14.69 17.91 1.89
CA ILE A 42 -13.95 16.94 2.72
C ILE A 42 -14.83 15.72 3.02
N PHE A 43 -16.08 15.96 3.43
CA PHE A 43 -17.02 14.89 3.77
C PHE A 43 -17.30 13.96 2.59
N LEU A 44 -17.63 14.51 1.42
CA LEU A 44 -17.90 13.72 0.21
C LEU A 44 -16.66 12.99 -0.31
N ARG A 45 -15.47 13.62 -0.24
CA ARG A 45 -14.21 12.96 -0.58
C ARG A 45 -13.93 11.78 0.34
N ARG A 46 -14.12 11.94 1.66
CA ARG A 46 -13.95 10.86 2.65
C ARG A 46 -14.92 9.70 2.41
N GLN A 47 -16.19 9.99 2.13
CA GLN A 47 -17.15 8.94 1.76
C GLN A 47 -16.73 8.18 0.50
N GLY A 48 -16.34 8.90 -0.55
CA GLY A 48 -15.91 8.26 -1.80
C GLY A 48 -14.69 7.34 -1.62
N ALA A 49 -13.71 7.76 -0.80
CA ALA A 49 -12.54 6.94 -0.49
C ALA A 49 -12.91 5.68 0.30
N LYS A 50 -13.81 5.79 1.28
CA LYS A 50 -14.33 4.61 2.02
C LYS A 50 -15.08 3.65 1.10
N GLU A 51 -15.90 4.16 0.18
CA GLU A 51 -16.64 3.33 -0.78
C GLU A 51 -15.73 2.62 -1.79
N GLU A 52 -14.63 3.24 -2.21
CA GLU A 52 -13.61 2.59 -3.06
C GLU A 52 -12.96 1.42 -2.31
N LEU A 53 -12.56 1.65 -1.05
CA LEU A 53 -11.97 0.62 -0.20
C LEU A 53 -12.94 -0.54 0.07
N HIS A 54 -14.20 -0.24 0.44
CA HIS A 54 -15.21 -1.28 0.66
C HIS A 54 -15.54 -2.07 -0.60
N ARG A 55 -15.57 -1.44 -1.78
CA ARG A 55 -15.76 -2.17 -3.05
C ARG A 55 -14.61 -3.12 -3.34
N ALA A 56 -13.37 -2.69 -3.14
CA ALA A 56 -12.20 -3.56 -3.31
C ALA A 56 -12.24 -4.76 -2.36
N ALA A 57 -12.64 -4.54 -1.10
CA ALA A 57 -12.83 -5.64 -0.14
C ALA A 57 -13.99 -6.58 -0.52
N GLN A 58 -15.10 -6.05 -1.07
CA GLN A 58 -16.26 -6.85 -1.48
C GLN A 58 -16.08 -7.62 -2.79
N SER A 59 -15.21 -7.15 -3.70
CA SER A 59 -14.90 -7.87 -4.95
C SER A 59 -14.02 -9.10 -4.75
N GLY A 60 -13.61 -9.42 -3.52
CA GLY A 60 -12.74 -10.54 -3.21
C GLY A 60 -11.29 -10.34 -3.66
N THR A 61 -10.95 -9.13 -4.10
CA THR A 61 -9.62 -8.66 -4.53
C THR A 61 -9.05 -7.78 -3.43
N GLY A 62 -8.38 -8.38 -2.45
CA GLY A 62 -7.89 -7.72 -1.26
C GLY A 62 -8.72 -8.06 -0.04
N GLY A 63 -8.29 -9.13 0.63
CA GLY A 63 -8.70 -9.53 1.96
C GLY A 63 -7.55 -10.29 2.62
N VAL A 64 -7.54 -10.35 3.96
CA VAL A 64 -6.43 -10.98 4.72
C VAL A 64 -6.08 -12.37 4.19
N ARG A 65 -7.09 -13.18 3.83
CA ARG A 65 -6.89 -14.54 3.27
C ARG A 65 -6.18 -14.57 1.92
N GLU A 66 -6.47 -13.61 1.02
CA GLU A 66 -5.80 -13.54 -0.28
C GLU A 66 -4.34 -13.09 -0.09
N LEU A 67 -4.12 -12.11 0.78
CA LEU A 67 -2.79 -11.64 1.14
C LEU A 67 -1.95 -12.75 1.79
N GLU A 68 -2.55 -13.53 2.69
CA GLU A 68 -1.92 -14.72 3.26
C GLU A 68 -1.56 -15.75 2.20
N ARG A 69 -2.46 -16.00 1.23
CA ARG A 69 -2.22 -16.93 0.13
C ARG A 69 -1.03 -16.48 -0.71
N LEU A 70 -1.00 -15.21 -1.15
CA LEU A 70 0.08 -14.66 -1.97
C LEU A 70 1.44 -14.78 -1.26
N ILE A 71 1.53 -14.34 0.00
CA ILE A 71 2.79 -14.44 0.75
C ILE A 71 3.21 -15.89 0.96
N LYS A 72 2.26 -16.80 1.22
CA LYS A 72 2.56 -18.22 1.37
C LYS A 72 3.11 -18.83 0.08
N GLU A 73 2.49 -18.53 -1.06
CA GLU A 73 2.94 -18.97 -2.38
C GLU A 73 4.35 -18.43 -2.67
N SER A 74 4.62 -17.15 -2.42
CA SER A 74 5.96 -16.56 -2.58
C SER A 74 6.99 -17.20 -1.65
N LEU A 75 6.64 -17.51 -0.39
CA LEU A 75 7.53 -18.20 0.54
C LEU A 75 7.88 -19.61 0.09
N GLU A 76 6.90 -20.37 -0.44
CA GLU A 76 7.12 -21.71 -1.00
C GLU A 76 8.04 -21.67 -2.22
N LYS A 77 7.94 -20.63 -3.06
CA LYS A 77 8.87 -20.42 -4.18
C LYS A 77 10.27 -20.04 -3.71
N LEU A 78 10.38 -19.10 -2.75
CA LEU A 78 11.65 -18.69 -2.17
C LEU A 78 12.40 -19.88 -1.56
N GLU A 79 11.71 -20.76 -0.84
CA GLU A 79 12.30 -21.95 -0.23
C GLU A 79 12.94 -22.88 -1.28
N LYS A 80 12.33 -23.02 -2.46
CA LYS A 80 12.89 -23.83 -3.56
C LYS A 80 14.16 -23.26 -4.17
N ILE A 81 14.40 -21.95 -4.03
CA ILE A 81 15.54 -21.28 -4.65
C ILE A 81 16.65 -20.93 -3.65
N MET A 82 16.46 -21.17 -2.35
CA MET A 82 17.45 -20.89 -1.30
C MET A 82 18.85 -21.47 -1.60
N ASP A 83 18.88 -22.71 -2.10
CA ASP A 83 20.11 -23.46 -2.39
C ASP A 83 20.30 -23.69 -3.90
N ALA A 84 19.52 -22.99 -4.74
CA ALA A 84 19.61 -23.14 -6.19
C ALA A 84 20.89 -22.48 -6.76
N PRO A 85 21.30 -22.86 -7.98
CA PRO A 85 22.32 -22.15 -8.75
C PRO A 85 21.88 -20.71 -9.05
N ARG A 86 22.85 -19.81 -9.13
CA ARG A 86 22.63 -18.37 -9.35
C ARG A 86 21.65 -18.06 -10.49
N GLU A 87 21.83 -18.71 -11.63
CA GLU A 87 21.04 -18.45 -12.83
C GLU A 87 19.55 -18.70 -12.57
N LYS A 88 19.24 -19.81 -11.90
CA LYS A 88 17.88 -20.16 -11.50
C LYS A 88 17.33 -19.20 -10.45
N VAL A 89 18.16 -18.74 -9.51
CA VAL A 89 17.73 -17.77 -8.50
C VAL A 89 17.31 -16.47 -9.15
N VAL A 90 18.07 -15.94 -10.11
CA VAL A 90 17.72 -14.67 -10.79
C VAL A 90 16.40 -14.79 -11.55
N GLU A 91 16.21 -15.87 -12.30
CA GLU A 91 14.98 -16.11 -13.08
C GLU A 91 13.76 -16.15 -12.16
N GLU A 92 13.76 -17.04 -11.17
CA GLU A 92 12.62 -17.25 -10.26
C GLU A 92 12.38 -16.04 -9.36
N LEU A 93 13.43 -15.36 -8.90
CA LEU A 93 13.30 -14.18 -8.06
C LEU A 93 12.69 -12.99 -8.82
N THR A 94 12.87 -12.93 -10.15
CA THR A 94 12.17 -11.95 -10.99
C THR A 94 10.65 -12.15 -10.91
N GLU A 95 10.18 -13.38 -11.11
CA GLU A 95 8.76 -13.71 -11.03
C GLU A 95 8.20 -13.48 -9.61
N ILE A 96 8.96 -13.86 -8.58
CA ILE A 96 8.55 -13.64 -7.19
C ILE A 96 8.38 -12.14 -6.91
N LEU A 97 9.30 -11.28 -7.38
CA LEU A 97 9.19 -9.84 -7.17
C LEU A 97 7.94 -9.25 -7.85
N GLU A 98 7.57 -9.72 -9.04
CA GLU A 98 6.31 -9.32 -9.69
C GLU A 98 5.06 -9.73 -8.89
N GLU A 99 5.07 -10.91 -8.26
CA GLU A 99 3.98 -11.34 -7.37
C GLU A 99 3.90 -10.50 -6.09
N LEU A 100 5.05 -10.04 -5.57
CA LEU A 100 5.08 -9.16 -4.40
C LEU A 100 4.57 -7.75 -4.73
N ASP A 101 4.77 -7.27 -5.96
CA ASP A 101 4.13 -6.03 -6.43
C ASP A 101 2.60 -6.17 -6.42
N GLU A 102 2.07 -7.31 -6.89
CA GLU A 102 0.62 -7.60 -6.84
C GLU A 102 0.10 -7.62 -5.39
N PHE A 103 0.87 -8.20 -4.46
CA PHE A 103 0.55 -8.14 -3.02
C PHE A 103 0.43 -6.69 -2.52
N ALA A 104 1.38 -5.82 -2.88
CA ALA A 104 1.39 -4.44 -2.42
C ALA A 104 0.16 -3.66 -2.91
N GLU A 105 -0.29 -3.91 -4.15
CA GLU A 105 -1.53 -3.35 -4.68
C GLU A 105 -2.77 -3.88 -3.94
N LYS A 106 -2.83 -5.20 -3.73
CA LYS A 106 -3.95 -5.87 -3.06
C LYS A 106 -4.01 -5.62 -1.55
N ALA A 107 -2.94 -5.11 -0.94
CA ALA A 107 -2.91 -4.76 0.47
C ALA A 107 -3.63 -3.44 0.80
N GLN A 108 -3.97 -2.60 -0.18
CA GLN A 108 -4.64 -1.31 0.06
C GLN A 108 -5.95 -1.39 0.89
N PRO A 109 -6.82 -2.40 0.72
CA PRO A 109 -8.04 -2.55 1.52
C PRO A 109 -7.80 -2.81 3.00
N LEU A 110 -6.62 -3.27 3.43
CA LEU A 110 -6.28 -3.39 4.86
C LEU A 110 -6.38 -2.06 5.62
N ARG A 111 -6.36 -0.91 4.92
CA ARG A 111 -6.58 0.41 5.52
C ARG A 111 -7.97 0.56 6.15
N ILE A 112 -8.93 -0.30 5.80
CA ILE A 112 -10.26 -0.37 6.42
C ILE A 112 -10.14 -0.89 7.86
N GLU A 113 -9.30 -1.90 8.09
CA GLU A 113 -9.02 -2.47 9.43
C GLU A 113 -8.23 -1.50 10.32
N GLY A 114 -7.60 -0.50 9.71
CA GLY A 114 -6.95 0.62 10.39
C GLY A 114 -5.62 1.02 9.76
N LEU A 115 -5.31 2.32 9.79
CA LEU A 115 -4.04 2.83 9.26
C LEU A 115 -2.83 2.28 10.00
N MET A 116 -2.94 2.06 11.31
CA MET A 116 -1.87 1.45 12.13
C MET A 116 -1.62 0.00 11.73
N THR A 117 -2.69 -0.76 11.51
CA THR A 117 -2.64 -2.16 11.06
C THR A 117 -1.96 -2.27 9.71
N TYR A 118 -2.44 -1.51 8.72
CA TYR A 118 -1.84 -1.45 7.38
C TYR A 118 -0.36 -1.04 7.45
N GLY A 119 -0.04 0.01 8.22
CA GLY A 119 1.33 0.50 8.39
C GLY A 119 2.25 -0.55 9.00
N THR A 120 1.78 -1.32 9.99
CA THR A 120 2.56 -2.38 10.64
C THR A 120 2.92 -3.48 9.64
N ILE A 121 1.93 -4.00 8.90
CA ILE A 121 2.12 -5.08 7.92
C ILE A 121 3.03 -4.62 6.78
N MET A 122 2.74 -3.45 6.19
CA MET A 122 3.53 -2.93 5.06
C MET A 122 4.96 -2.56 5.45
N SER A 123 5.20 -2.18 6.71
CA SER A 123 6.56 -1.90 7.18
C SER A 123 7.44 -3.14 7.15
N VAL A 124 6.93 -4.27 7.66
CA VAL A 124 7.63 -5.56 7.64
C VAL A 124 7.75 -6.08 6.21
N PHE A 125 6.65 -6.08 5.45
CA PHE A 125 6.63 -6.52 4.06
C PHE A 125 7.68 -5.79 3.21
N SER A 126 7.66 -4.44 3.25
CA SER A 126 8.57 -3.64 2.41
C SER A 126 10.04 -3.82 2.78
N ARG A 127 10.35 -4.23 4.02
CA ARG A 127 11.70 -4.59 4.43
C ARG A 127 12.15 -5.87 3.72
N GLY A 128 11.29 -6.88 3.69
CA GLY A 128 11.53 -8.13 2.98
C GLY A 128 11.65 -7.94 1.47
N GLU A 129 10.71 -7.22 0.87
CA GLU A 129 10.73 -6.86 -0.56
C GLU A 129 12.03 -6.13 -0.96
N ARG A 130 12.49 -5.14 -0.17
CA ARG A 130 13.77 -4.45 -0.41
C ARG A 130 14.96 -5.39 -0.29
N ALA A 131 14.94 -6.32 0.68
CA ALA A 131 15.98 -7.32 0.82
C ALA A 131 16.01 -8.26 -0.40
N LEU A 132 14.85 -8.71 -0.90
CA LEU A 132 14.76 -9.54 -2.10
C LEU A 132 15.21 -8.80 -3.36
N ASN A 133 14.83 -7.53 -3.53
CA ASN A 133 15.35 -6.69 -4.61
C ASN A 133 16.88 -6.59 -4.56
N ARG A 134 17.46 -6.41 -3.36
CA ARG A 134 18.91 -6.39 -3.18
C ARG A 134 19.55 -7.74 -3.45
N ALA A 135 18.90 -8.84 -3.08
CA ALA A 135 19.35 -10.18 -3.41
C ALA A 135 19.40 -10.37 -4.92
N TRP A 136 18.34 -9.96 -5.62
CA TRP A 136 18.26 -10.01 -7.08
C TRP A 136 19.41 -9.23 -7.73
N SER A 137 19.65 -7.98 -7.34
CA SER A 137 20.77 -7.18 -7.88
C SER A 137 22.12 -7.86 -7.61
N ALA A 138 22.35 -8.35 -6.39
CA ALA A 138 23.58 -9.04 -6.05
C ALA A 138 23.80 -10.32 -6.87
N PHE A 139 22.75 -11.11 -7.11
CA PHE A 139 22.85 -12.27 -7.99
C PHE A 139 23.03 -11.87 -9.46
N ALA A 140 22.36 -10.82 -9.94
CA ALA A 140 22.55 -10.32 -11.31
C ALA A 140 24.01 -9.88 -11.54
N ASP A 141 24.64 -9.25 -10.55
CA ASP A 141 26.01 -8.76 -10.62
C ASP A 141 27.08 -9.83 -10.29
N GLY A 142 26.68 -11.01 -9.81
CA GLY A 142 27.57 -12.12 -9.49
C GLY A 142 28.12 -12.13 -8.06
N TYR A 143 27.59 -11.30 -7.17
CA TYR A 143 27.90 -11.28 -5.74
C TYR A 143 27.10 -12.35 -4.97
N GLU A 144 27.39 -13.63 -5.21
CA GLU A 144 26.59 -14.76 -4.71
C GLU A 144 26.43 -14.79 -3.18
N ASN A 145 27.50 -14.52 -2.43
CA ASN A 145 27.45 -14.49 -0.96
C ASN A 145 26.53 -13.38 -0.42
N GLU A 146 26.51 -12.22 -1.09
CA GLU A 146 25.59 -11.13 -0.73
C GLU A 146 24.16 -11.47 -1.13
N GLY A 147 23.97 -12.01 -2.34
CA GLY A 147 22.69 -12.50 -2.84
C GLY A 147 22.04 -13.49 -1.87
N ARG A 148 22.75 -14.55 -1.47
CA ARG A 148 22.25 -15.56 -0.52
C ARG A 148 21.92 -14.98 0.85
N ARG A 149 22.69 -14.00 1.32
CA ARG A 149 22.43 -13.30 2.59
C ARG A 149 21.12 -12.52 2.53
N TYR A 150 20.94 -11.69 1.51
CA TYR A 150 19.74 -10.88 1.38
C TYR A 150 18.51 -11.70 0.99
N LEU A 151 18.67 -12.81 0.26
CA LEU A 151 17.61 -13.76 -0.01
C LEU A 151 17.04 -14.34 1.30
N ARG A 152 17.92 -14.71 2.24
CA ARG A 152 17.53 -15.19 3.57
C ARG A 152 16.83 -14.11 4.39
N TYR A 153 17.36 -12.88 4.40
CA TYR A 153 16.70 -11.76 5.08
C TYR A 153 15.30 -11.48 4.52
N GLY A 154 15.16 -11.49 3.19
CA GLY A 154 13.87 -11.35 2.52
C GLY A 154 12.89 -12.44 2.91
N TYR A 155 13.32 -13.71 2.90
CA TYR A 155 12.52 -14.84 3.33
C TYR A 155 12.04 -14.70 4.79
N ASP A 156 12.94 -14.35 5.72
CA ASP A 156 12.61 -14.20 7.13
C ASP A 156 11.60 -13.04 7.36
N ASP A 157 11.78 -11.92 6.66
CA ASP A 157 10.87 -10.77 6.72
C ASP A 157 9.49 -11.07 6.11
N LEU A 158 9.42 -11.83 5.02
CA LEU A 158 8.14 -12.28 4.46
C LEU A 158 7.43 -13.28 5.39
N ARG A 159 8.19 -14.11 6.10
CA ARG A 159 7.64 -15.00 7.13
C ARG A 159 7.08 -14.20 8.31
N GLU A 160 7.75 -13.14 8.73
CA GLU A 160 7.23 -12.19 9.73
C GLU A 160 5.96 -11.49 9.22
N THR A 161 5.94 -11.09 7.94
CA THR A 161 4.75 -10.52 7.29
C THR A 161 3.56 -11.48 7.34
N LEU A 162 3.77 -12.76 7.03
CA LEU A 162 2.73 -13.79 7.12
C LEU A 162 2.22 -13.97 8.55
N GLN A 163 3.10 -13.89 9.56
CA GLN A 163 2.70 -13.95 10.96
C GLN A 163 1.86 -12.73 11.35
N ALA A 164 2.26 -11.53 10.93
CA ALA A 164 1.51 -10.31 11.16
C ALA A 164 0.10 -10.39 10.54
N LEU A 165 -0.01 -10.92 9.32
CA LEU A 165 -1.30 -11.17 8.67
C LEU A 165 -2.17 -12.14 9.48
N LYS A 166 -1.63 -13.27 9.94
CA LYS A 166 -2.37 -14.26 10.75
C LYS A 166 -2.86 -13.73 12.10
N THR A 167 -2.16 -12.73 12.67
CA THR A 167 -2.61 -12.10 13.91
C THR A 167 -3.83 -11.19 13.72
N LEU A 168 -4.11 -10.77 12.49
CA LEU A 168 -5.40 -10.19 12.12
C LEU A 168 -6.45 -11.31 12.08
N LYS A 169 -6.96 -11.67 13.26
CA LYS A 169 -8.13 -12.52 13.37
C LYS A 169 -9.32 -11.80 12.72
N VAL A 170 -9.60 -12.15 11.46
CA VAL A 170 -10.86 -11.87 10.76
C VAL A 170 -11.73 -13.13 10.78
#